data_AF-A0A7Y3NXS2-F1
#
_entry.id   AF-A0A7Y3NXS2-F1
#
_cell.length_a   1.000
_cell.length_b   1.000
_cell.length_c   1.000
_cell.angle_alpha   90.00
_cell.angle_beta   90.00
_cell.angle_gamma   90.00
#
_symmetry.space_group_name_H-M   'P 1'
#
loop_
_entity.id
_entity.type
_entity.pdbx_description
1 polymer ?
#
loop_
_entity_poly.entity_id
_entity_poly.type
_entity_poly.pdbx_seq_one_letter_code
_entity_poly.pdbx_strand_id
1 'polypeptide(L)'
;MKFHEFPYQRPSLETVEKDFLQCVTQFKEASDLEAAIEVMQQINAIRTEFETQREIAMIRMTIDTTDEFYQAEQDYFDEVSPIYE
;
A
#
# COMPACT_ATOMS: atom_id res chain seq x y z
N MET A 1 3.19 -14.12 -15.23
CA MET A 1 4.44 -13.74 -14.57
C MET A 1 4.69 -14.70 -13.43
N LYS A 2 5.96 -15.04 -13.18
CA LYS A 2 6.40 -15.75 -11.98
C LYS A 2 6.54 -14.75 -10.84
N PHE A 3 6.42 -15.21 -9.60
CA PHE A 3 6.46 -14.34 -8.42
C PHE A 3 7.75 -13.51 -8.30
N HIS A 4 8.91 -14.09 -8.61
CA HIS A 4 10.18 -13.38 -8.57
C HIS A 4 10.31 -12.25 -9.62
N GLU A 5 9.40 -12.19 -10.60
CA GLU A 5 9.37 -11.15 -11.63
C GLU A 5 8.52 -9.94 -11.21
N PHE A 6 7.78 -10.03 -10.10
CA PHE A 6 7.00 -8.90 -9.61
C PHE A 6 7.92 -7.78 -9.13
N PRO A 7 7.74 -6.54 -9.62
CA PRO A 7 8.55 -5.42 -9.18
C PRO A 7 8.24 -5.14 -7.72
N TYR A 8 9.30 -4.85 -6.95
CA TYR A 8 9.17 -4.37 -5.59
C TYR A 8 9.62 -2.93 -5.53
N GLN A 9 8.81 -2.09 -4.90
CA GLN A 9 9.14 -0.72 -4.56
C GLN A 9 8.53 -0.40 -3.19
N ARG A 10 9.36 0.04 -2.24
CA ARG A 10 8.87 0.48 -0.94
C ARG A 10 7.87 1.64 -1.13
N PRO A 11 6.62 1.51 -0.65
CA PRO A 11 5.64 2.57 -0.73
C PRO A 11 6.01 3.69 0.25
N SER A 12 5.86 4.95 -0.17
CA SER A 12 6.03 6.12 0.70
C SER A 12 4.77 6.31 1.55
N LEU A 13 4.88 6.15 2.87
CA LEU A 13 3.74 6.38 3.78
C LEU A 13 3.19 7.81 3.65
N GLU A 14 4.07 8.81 3.49
CA GLU A 14 3.66 10.21 3.29
C GLU A 14 2.80 10.38 2.04
N THR A 15 3.15 9.70 0.95
CA THR A 15 2.38 9.74 -0.30
C THR A 15 1.03 9.04 -0.12
N VAL A 16 1.03 7.86 0.51
CA VAL A 16 -0.19 7.09 0.79
C VAL A 16 -1.14 7.92 1.65
N GLU A 17 -0.66 8.53 2.73
CA GLU A 17 -1.47 9.37 3.62
C GLU A 17 -2.07 10.58 2.87
N LYS A 18 -1.23 11.29 2.11
CA LYS A 18 -1.65 12.45 1.32
C LYS A 18 -2.75 12.10 0.32
N ASP A 19 -2.54 11.04 -0.46
CA ASP A 19 -3.47 10.62 -1.50
C ASP A 19 -4.77 10.10 -0.87
N PHE A 20 -4.68 9.37 0.24
CA PHE A 20 -5.84 8.89 0.98
C PHE A 20 -6.67 10.06 1.54
N LEU A 21 -6.05 11.06 2.17
CA LEU A 21 -6.73 12.25 2.69
C LEU A 21 -7.39 13.07 1.58
N GLN A 22 -6.77 13.14 0.40
CA GLN A 22 -7.36 13.75 -0.78
C GLN A 22 -8.63 12.99 -1.20
N CYS A 23 -8.57 11.66 -1.31
CA CYS A 23 -9.75 10.86 -1.63
C CYS A 23 -10.85 11.00 -0.56
N VAL A 24 -10.52 11.02 0.73
CA VAL A 24 -11.52 11.26 1.80
C VAL A 24 -12.22 12.60 1.64
N THR A 25 -11.48 13.64 1.23
CA THR A 25 -12.07 14.97 0.96
C THR A 25 -13.01 14.91 -0.24
N GLN A 26 -12.57 14.32 -1.35
CA GLN A 26 -13.39 14.16 -2.56
C GLN A 26 -14.65 13.33 -2.30
N PHE A 27 -14.56 12.28 -1.49
CA PHE A 27 -15.70 11.44 -1.13
C PHE A 27 -16.75 12.24 -0.34
N LYS A 28 -16.32 13.13 0.57
CA LYS A 28 -17.23 14.02 1.33
C LYS A 28 -17.89 15.07 0.46
N GLU A 29 -17.23 15.49 -0.61
CA GLU A 29 -17.71 16.52 -1.55
C GLU A 29 -18.47 15.94 -2.75
N ALA A 30 -18.56 14.62 -2.87
CA ALA A 30 -19.22 13.95 -3.98
C ALA A 30 -20.68 14.39 -4.12
N SER A 31 -21.06 14.81 -5.34
CA SER A 31 -22.40 15.30 -5.66
C SER A 31 -23.46 14.20 -5.77
N ASP A 32 -23.03 12.98 -6.01
CA ASP A 32 -23.87 11.83 -6.30
C ASP A 32 -23.17 10.51 -5.98
N LEU A 33 -23.93 9.42 -6.09
CA LEU A 33 -23.45 8.07 -5.79
C LEU A 33 -22.33 7.63 -6.74
N GLU A 34 -22.36 8.04 -8.00
CA GLU A 34 -21.38 7.60 -8.99
C GLU A 34 -20.00 8.21 -8.69
N ALA A 35 -19.96 9.51 -8.39
CA ALA A 35 -18.76 10.19 -7.92
C ALA A 35 -18.22 9.57 -6.62
N ALA A 36 -19.09 9.22 -5.67
CA ALA A 36 -18.67 8.55 -4.44
C ALA A 36 -18.07 7.15 -4.71
N ILE A 37 -18.64 6.38 -5.64
CA ILE A 37 -18.12 5.06 -6.04
C ILE A 37 -16.74 5.19 -6.71
N GLU A 38 -16.54 6.17 -7.59
CA GLU A 38 -15.26 6.39 -8.25
C GLU A 38 -14.16 6.69 -7.23
N VAL A 39 -14.43 7.56 -6.25
CA VAL A 39 -13.48 7.87 -5.18
C VAL A 39 -13.20 6.64 -4.31
N MET A 40 -14.20 5.80 -4.02
CA MET A 40 -13.98 4.54 -3.30
C MET A 40 -13.09 3.56 -4.08
N GLN A 41 -13.19 3.53 -5.41
CA GLN A 41 -12.27 2.73 -6.24
C GLN A 41 -10.84 3.24 -6.14
N GLN A 42 -10.63 4.56 -6.10
CA GLN A 42 -9.31 5.16 -5.91
C GLN A 42 -8.73 4.83 -4.52
N ILE A 43 -9.54 4.92 -3.46
CA ILE A 43 -9.14 4.51 -2.11
C ILE A 43 -8.68 3.04 -2.10
N ASN A 44 -9.47 2.16 -2.73
CA ASN A 44 -9.12 0.74 -2.80
C ASN A 44 -7.85 0.49 -3.63
N ALA A 45 -7.61 1.29 -4.69
CA ALA A 45 -6.40 1.19 -5.49
C ALA A 45 -5.15 1.55 -4.68
N ILE A 46 -5.19 2.65 -3.90
CA ILE A 46 -4.11 3.07 -3.00
C ILE A 46 -3.79 1.97 -1.99
N ARG A 47 -4.83 1.41 -1.36
CA ARG A 47 -4.69 0.31 -0.39
C ARG A 47 -4.11 -0.94 -1.03
N THR A 48 -4.61 -1.31 -2.21
CA THR A 48 -4.14 -2.50 -2.93
C THR A 48 -2.67 -2.39 -3.30
N GLU A 49 -2.20 -1.20 -3.72
CA GLU A 49 -0.78 -0.98 -4.03
C GLU A 49 0.09 -1.14 -2.78
N PHE A 50 -0.30 -0.51 -1.66
CA PHE A 50 0.44 -0.63 -0.39
C PHE A 50 0.53 -2.09 0.08
N GLU A 51 -0.61 -2.80 0.11
CA GLU A 51 -0.65 -4.22 0.48
C GLU A 51 0.17 -5.09 -0.46
N THR A 52 0.13 -4.82 -1.77
CA THR A 52 0.90 -5.58 -2.75
C THR A 52 2.40 -5.50 -2.45
N GLN A 53 2.90 -4.30 -2.17
CA GLN A 53 4.32 -4.13 -1.83
C GLN A 53 4.65 -4.78 -0.47
N ARG A 54 3.77 -4.65 0.53
CA ARG A 54 3.93 -5.30 1.85
C ARG A 54 4.03 -6.81 1.72
N GLU A 55 3.12 -7.43 0.98
CA GLU A 55 3.09 -8.88 0.75
C GLU A 55 4.32 -9.35 -0.03
N ILE A 56 4.79 -8.60 -1.04
CA ILE A 56 6.02 -8.93 -1.76
C ILE A 56 7.23 -8.93 -0.82
N ALA A 57 7.36 -7.93 0.05
CA ALA A 57 8.46 -7.86 1.02
C ALA A 57 8.40 -9.03 2.02
N MET A 58 7.22 -9.28 2.61
CA MET A 58 7.02 -10.36 3.58
C MET A 58 7.31 -11.73 2.97
N ILE A 59 6.79 -12.03 1.78
CA ILE A 59 7.03 -13.33 1.12
C ILE A 59 8.52 -13.49 0.80
N ARG A 60 9.22 -12.44 0.36
CA ARG A 60 10.65 -12.53 0.04
C ARG A 60 11.52 -12.67 1.28
N MET A 61 11.20 -11.97 2.37
CA MET A 61 11.84 -12.16 3.69
C MET A 61 11.65 -13.59 4.19
N THR A 62 10.43 -14.14 4.09
CA THR A 62 10.16 -15.52 4.56
C THR A 62 10.80 -16.61 3.70
N ILE A 63 11.16 -16.32 2.45
CA ILE A 63 11.93 -17.23 1.59
C ILE A 63 13.40 -17.29 2.03
N ASP A 64 13.99 -16.15 2.38
CA ASP A 64 15.37 -16.05 2.87
C ASP A 64 15.46 -15.04 4.02
N THR A 65 15.43 -15.54 5.26
CA THR A 65 15.48 -14.72 6.47
C THR A 65 16.88 -14.16 6.77
N THR A 66 17.87 -14.45 5.93
CA THR A 66 19.21 -13.86 6.01
C THR A 66 19.41 -12.70 5.03
N ASP A 67 18.41 -12.42 4.18
CA ASP A 67 18.41 -11.27 3.28
C ASP A 67 18.16 -9.97 4.08
N GLU A 68 19.25 -9.23 4.33
CA GLU A 68 19.21 -7.96 5.09
C GLU A 68 18.32 -6.91 4.43
N PHE A 69 18.14 -6.94 3.11
CA PHE A 69 17.27 -5.99 2.42
C PHE A 69 15.81 -6.26 2.79
N TYR A 70 15.33 -7.48 2.60
CA TYR A 70 13.93 -7.80 2.91
C TYR A 70 13.63 -7.85 4.41
N GLN A 71 14.65 -8.07 5.27
CA GLN A 71 14.51 -7.83 6.70
C GLN A 71 14.21 -6.35 6.99
N ALA A 72 14.98 -5.43 6.44
CA ALA A 72 14.74 -3.99 6.62
C ALA A 72 13.41 -3.52 6.02
N GLU A 73 12.94 -4.15 4.93
CA GLU A 73 11.60 -3.89 4.39
C GLU A 73 10.50 -4.41 5.32
N GLN A 74 10.64 -5.60 5.89
CA GLN A 74 9.70 -6.11 6.89
C GLN A 74 9.64 -5.17 8.11
N ASP A 75 10.79 -4.78 8.64
CA ASP A 75 10.87 -3.87 9.81
C ASP A 75 10.15 -2.54 9.51
N TYR A 76 10.34 -2.00 8.30
CA TYR A 76 9.60 -0.82 7.85
C TYR A 76 8.09 -1.06 7.88
N PHE A 77 7.61 -2.16 7.30
CA PHE A 77 6.18 -2.47 7.29
C PHE A 77 5.62 -2.75 8.68
N ASP A 78 6.38 -3.34 9.59
CA ASP A 78 5.97 -3.54 10.99
C ASP A 78 5.78 -2.20 11.72
N GLU A 79 6.60 -1.20 11.40
CA GLU A 79 6.47 0.16 11.95
C GLU A 79 5.31 0.95 11.32
N VAL A 80 5.11 0.84 10.01
CA VAL A 80 4.12 1.68 9.30
C VAL A 80 2.72 1.09 9.19
N SER A 81 2.57 -0.24 9.22
CA SER A 81 1.25 -0.88 9.10
C SER A 81 0.26 -0.41 10.17
N PRO A 82 0.64 -0.25 11.46
CA PRO A 82 -0.28 0.27 12.48
C PRO A 82 -0.76 1.71 12.25
N ILE A 83 -0.05 2.50 11.45
CA ILE A 83 -0.46 3.86 11.08
C ILE A 83 -1.44 3.82 9.90
N TYR A 84 -1.27 2.84 9.02
CA TYR A 84 -2.06 2.64 7.83
C TYR A 84 -3.40 1.88 8.07
N GLU A 85 -3.43 0.93 9.01
CA GLU A 85 -4.62 0.13 9.39
C GLU A 85 -5.69 0.91 10.18
#